data_AF-A0A158P721-F1
#
_entry.id   AF-A0A158P721-F1
#
_cell.length_a   1.000
_cell.length_b   1.000
_cell.length_c   1.000
_cell.angle_alpha   90.00
_cell.angle_beta   90.00
_cell.angle_gamma   90.00
#
_symmetry.space_group_name_H-M   'P 1'
#
loop_
_entity.id
_entity.type
_entity.pdbx_description
1 polymer ?
#
loop_
_entity_poly.entity_id
_entity_poly.type
_entity_poly.pdbx_seq_one_letter_code
_entity_poly.pdbx_strand_id
1 'polypeptide(L)'
;LLISDYCYHTFYSGRVFVADQEEVNKICEEYQKIGDKYGLFERMFVQLFIEEEVKLSVHFGLDKLNESELRKDQRFRTHVGKFQRFLTGILEMLSKGPKEAENIVILFRIVGRQHGNVRSMSFTAEKWLIFKNVLLSLLCRDNSVSHSANSELTKNYRLATKLFYELELF
;
A
#
# COMPACT_ATOMS: atom_id res chain seq x y z
N LEU A 1 25.54 11.55 8.33
CA LEU A 1 24.87 12.49 9.26
C LEU A 1 23.53 12.81 8.61
N LEU A 2 22.42 12.12 8.88
CA LEU A 2 21.54 12.35 10.03
C LEU A 2 20.47 11.23 10.04
N ILE A 3 20.79 10.05 10.58
CA ILE A 3 19.76 9.06 11.01
C ILE A 3 19.41 9.30 12.50
N SER A 4 20.37 9.85 13.26
CA SER A 4 20.25 10.22 14.67
C SER A 4 19.11 11.21 14.95
N ASP A 5 18.99 12.27 14.15
CA ASP A 5 18.06 13.36 14.47
C ASP A 5 16.60 13.04 14.11
N TYR A 6 16.37 12.02 13.28
CA TYR A 6 15.02 11.52 12.98
C TYR A 6 14.45 10.63 14.09
N CYS A 7 15.31 10.01 14.91
CA CYS A 7 14.88 9.18 16.05
C CYS A 7 14.31 10.02 17.21
N TYR A 8 14.62 11.32 17.32
CA TYR A 8 14.15 12.15 18.44
C TYR A 8 12.71 12.65 18.28
N HIS A 9 12.14 12.63 17.07
CA HIS A 9 10.77 13.07 16.82
C HIS A 9 9.73 11.94 16.77
N THR A 10 10.13 10.68 17.00
CA THR A 10 9.27 9.50 16.83
C THR A 10 8.21 9.30 17.92
N PHE A 11 8.38 9.92 19.09
CA PHE A 11 7.51 9.75 20.26
C PHE A 11 6.18 10.55 20.22
N TYR A 12 5.94 11.39 19.22
CA TYR A 12 4.89 12.42 19.33
C TYR A 12 3.43 12.00 19.04
N SER A 13 3.15 10.75 18.66
CA SER A 13 1.75 10.28 18.45
C SER A 13 1.32 9.11 19.33
N GLY A 14 2.25 8.44 20.03
CA GLY A 14 1.96 7.23 20.82
C GLY A 14 1.42 6.02 20.02
N ARG A 15 1.52 6.03 18.68
CA ARG A 15 0.95 4.97 17.83
C ARG A 15 1.98 3.89 17.51
N VAL A 16 1.52 2.65 17.57
CA VAL A 16 2.30 1.44 17.34
C VAL A 16 1.50 0.58 16.36
N PHE A 17 2.16 -0.09 15.42
CA PHE A 17 1.51 -1.10 14.61
C PHE A 17 1.01 -2.24 15.52
N VAL A 18 -0.31 -2.44 15.60
CA VAL A 18 -0.91 -3.45 16.49
C VAL A 18 -1.36 -4.68 15.69
N ALA A 19 -0.50 -5.69 15.65
CA ALA A 19 -0.86 -7.04 15.26
C ALA A 19 -0.10 -8.04 16.13
N ASP A 20 -0.76 -9.12 16.53
CA ASP A 20 -0.05 -10.22 17.19
C ASP A 20 0.78 -11.02 16.16
N GLN A 21 1.66 -11.89 16.65
CA GLN A 21 2.56 -12.65 15.76
C GLN A 21 1.78 -13.61 14.85
N GLU A 22 0.62 -14.12 15.28
CA GLU A 22 -0.21 -15.01 14.46
C GLU A 22 -0.82 -14.23 13.27
N GLU A 23 -1.31 -13.02 13.52
CA GLU A 23 -1.81 -12.12 12.50
C GLU A 23 -0.71 -11.71 11.51
N VAL A 24 0.49 -11.37 12.01
CA VAL A 24 1.65 -11.06 11.17
C VAL A 24 2.01 -12.25 10.27
N ASN A 25 2.05 -13.46 10.82
CA ASN A 25 2.37 -14.66 10.05
C ASN A 25 1.34 -14.87 8.93
N LYS A 26 0.04 -14.77 9.25
CA LYS A 26 -1.04 -14.87 8.24
C LYS A 26 -0.90 -13.82 7.15
N ILE A 27 -0.62 -12.58 7.53
CA ILE A 27 -0.39 -11.47 6.59
C ILE A 27 0.74 -11.80 5.60
N CYS A 28 1.86 -12.28 6.13
CA CYS A 28 3.00 -12.67 5.32
C CYS A 28 2.67 -13.87 4.41
N GLU A 29 2.02 -14.91 4.94
CA GLU A 29 1.61 -16.10 4.19
C GLU A 29 0.68 -15.76 3.03
N GLU A 30 -0.38 -14.99 3.27
CA GLU A 30 -1.34 -14.59 2.23
C GLU A 30 -0.67 -13.76 1.14
N TYR A 31 0.23 -12.84 1.51
CA TYR A 31 1.00 -12.10 0.51
C TYR A 31 1.90 -13.00 -0.33
N GLN A 32 2.49 -14.04 0.26
CA GLN A 32 3.32 -14.99 -0.50
C GLN A 32 2.51 -15.77 -1.53
N LYS A 33 1.24 -16.09 -1.25
CA LYS A 33 0.35 -16.81 -2.18
C LYS A 33 0.04 -16.02 -3.47
N ILE A 34 0.21 -14.69 -3.46
CA ILE A 34 0.01 -13.87 -4.66
C ILE A 34 1.09 -14.20 -5.68
N GLY A 35 0.73 -14.91 -6.75
CA GLY A 35 1.66 -15.32 -7.81
C GLY A 35 2.22 -14.13 -8.59
N ASP A 36 1.34 -13.29 -9.15
CA ASP A 36 1.73 -12.09 -9.89
C ASP A 36 1.46 -10.80 -9.09
N LYS A 37 2.40 -10.47 -8.20
CA LYS A 37 2.35 -9.26 -7.36
C LYS A 37 2.43 -7.99 -8.21
N TYR A 38 3.23 -7.99 -9.26
CA TYR A 38 3.35 -6.82 -10.14
C TYR A 38 2.03 -6.56 -10.85
N GLY A 39 1.44 -7.57 -11.47
CA GLY A 39 0.16 -7.46 -12.17
C GLY A 39 -0.99 -7.05 -11.25
N LEU A 40 -1.01 -7.51 -9.99
CA LEU A 40 -1.96 -7.02 -8.98
C LEU A 40 -1.85 -5.51 -8.79
N PHE A 41 -0.65 -5.00 -8.52
CA PHE A 41 -0.44 -3.56 -8.31
C PHE A 41 -0.60 -2.75 -9.60
N GLU A 42 -0.27 -3.33 -10.76
CA GLU A 42 -0.54 -2.71 -12.05
C GLU A 42 -2.05 -2.50 -12.25
N ARG A 43 -2.87 -3.55 -12.03
CA ARG A 43 -4.34 -3.44 -12.08
C ARG A 43 -4.87 -2.40 -11.09
N MET A 44 -4.30 -2.39 -9.88
CA MET A 44 -4.65 -1.40 -8.85
C MET A 44 -4.42 0.04 -9.31
N PHE A 45 -3.22 0.34 -9.81
CA PHE A 45 -2.90 1.70 -10.25
C PHE A 45 -3.62 2.08 -11.54
N VAL A 46 -3.91 1.14 -12.43
CA VAL A 46 -4.77 1.37 -13.61
C VAL A 46 -6.17 1.80 -13.15
N GLN A 47 -6.81 1.03 -12.27
CA GLN A 47 -8.16 1.35 -11.77
C GLN A 47 -8.15 2.71 -11.03
N LEU A 48 -7.12 3.00 -10.23
CA LEU A 48 -6.98 4.30 -9.58
C LEU A 48 -6.85 5.46 -10.58
N PHE A 49 -6.02 5.31 -11.61
CA PHE A 49 -5.68 6.44 -12.50
C PHE A 49 -6.74 6.68 -13.58
N ILE A 50 -7.54 5.68 -13.91
CA ILE A 50 -8.54 5.75 -14.99
C ILE A 50 -9.97 5.88 -14.46
N GLU A 51 -10.29 5.27 -13.32
CA GLU A 51 -11.67 5.15 -12.85
C GLU A 51 -11.91 5.93 -11.55
N GLU A 52 -11.10 5.69 -10.52
CA GLU A 52 -11.47 6.05 -9.13
C GLU A 52 -10.95 7.43 -8.70
N GLU A 53 -9.69 7.75 -9.02
CA GLU A 53 -9.07 9.03 -8.65
C GLU A 53 -8.18 9.53 -9.80
N VAL A 54 -8.83 9.85 -10.92
CA VAL A 54 -8.18 10.26 -12.17
C VAL A 54 -7.21 11.43 -11.98
N LYS A 55 -7.49 12.34 -11.03
CA LYS A 55 -6.59 13.47 -10.72
C LYS A 55 -5.20 13.01 -10.28
N LEU A 56 -5.04 11.82 -9.71
CA LEU A 56 -3.71 11.28 -9.39
C LEU A 56 -2.86 11.14 -10.64
N SER A 57 -3.43 10.64 -11.75
CA SER A 57 -2.72 10.47 -13.01
C SER A 57 -2.12 11.78 -13.55
N VAL A 58 -2.79 12.91 -13.32
CA VAL A 58 -2.33 14.25 -13.72
C VAL A 58 -1.00 14.60 -13.05
N HIS A 59 -0.81 14.20 -11.78
CA HIS A 59 0.45 14.47 -11.07
C HIS A 59 1.63 13.66 -11.55
N PHE A 60 1.36 12.50 -12.15
CA PHE A 60 2.38 11.72 -12.83
C PHE A 60 2.55 12.15 -14.30
N GLY A 61 1.72 13.07 -14.80
CA GLY A 61 1.67 13.48 -16.20
C GLY A 61 1.26 12.32 -17.11
N LEU A 62 0.28 11.53 -16.66
CA LEU A 62 -0.21 10.30 -17.29
C LEU A 62 -1.70 10.39 -17.68
N ASP A 63 -2.36 11.51 -17.42
CA ASP A 63 -3.80 11.76 -17.61
C ASP A 63 -4.27 11.70 -19.07
N LYS A 64 -3.34 11.76 -20.02
CA LYS A 64 -3.62 11.70 -21.46
C LYS A 64 -3.50 10.31 -22.06
N LEU A 65 -3.07 9.33 -21.27
CA LEU A 65 -2.85 7.96 -21.74
C LEU A 65 -4.10 7.13 -21.51
N ASN A 66 -4.49 6.33 -22.51
CA ASN A 66 -5.46 5.27 -22.28
C ASN A 66 -4.82 4.07 -21.55
N GLU A 67 -5.62 3.09 -21.12
CA GLU A 67 -5.14 1.93 -20.36
C GLU A 67 -3.97 1.19 -21.03
N SER A 68 -4.06 0.92 -22.34
CA SER A 68 -3.05 0.19 -23.10
C SER A 68 -1.73 0.95 -23.18
N GLU A 69 -1.80 2.28 -23.31
CA GLU A 69 -0.64 3.17 -23.32
C GLU A 69 -0.03 3.31 -21.92
N LEU A 70 -0.88 3.44 -20.89
CA LEU A 70 -0.47 3.57 -19.50
C LEU A 70 0.36 2.37 -19.04
N ARG A 71 -0.09 1.15 -19.35
CA ARG A 71 0.64 -0.10 -19.03
C ARG A 71 2.01 -0.18 -19.70
N LYS A 72 2.22 0.52 -20.83
CA LYS A 72 3.50 0.56 -21.55
C LYS A 72 4.40 1.72 -21.09
N ASP A 73 3.84 2.75 -20.47
CA ASP A 73 4.58 3.94 -20.03
C ASP A 73 5.60 3.59 -18.93
N GLN A 74 6.84 4.01 -19.14
CA GLN A 74 7.94 3.68 -18.24
C GLN A 74 7.79 4.30 -16.85
N ARG A 75 7.22 5.51 -16.73
CA ARG A 75 7.03 6.19 -15.44
C ARG A 75 5.99 5.45 -14.62
N PHE A 76 4.90 5.05 -15.25
CA PHE A 76 3.87 4.22 -14.64
C PHE A 76 4.46 2.89 -14.13
N ARG A 77 5.13 2.14 -15.02
CA ARG A 77 5.73 0.84 -14.68
C ARG A 77 6.76 0.95 -13.55
N THR A 78 7.56 2.03 -13.55
CA THR A 78 8.51 2.33 -12.47
C THR A 78 7.79 2.63 -11.16
N HIS A 79 6.67 3.34 -11.17
CA HIS A 79 5.89 3.63 -9.97
C HIS A 79 5.30 2.35 -9.37
N VAL A 80 4.66 1.50 -10.18
CA VAL A 80 4.15 0.18 -9.77
C VAL A 80 5.27 -0.66 -9.13
N GLY A 81 6.44 -0.73 -9.78
CA GLY A 81 7.57 -1.47 -9.25
C GLY A 81 8.15 -0.90 -7.95
N LYS A 82 8.14 0.43 -7.78
CA LYS A 82 8.53 1.07 -6.50
C LYS A 82 7.55 0.70 -5.39
N PHE A 83 6.24 0.72 -5.67
CA PHE A 83 5.21 0.35 -4.70
C PHE A 83 5.30 -1.13 -4.30
N GLN A 84 5.48 -2.04 -5.26
CA GLN A 84 5.68 -3.47 -4.97
C GLN A 84 6.88 -3.70 -4.04
N ARG A 85 8.02 -3.04 -4.31
CA ARG A 85 9.21 -3.15 -3.45
C ARG A 85 8.97 -2.58 -2.06
N PHE A 86 8.28 -1.44 -1.98
CA PHE A 86 7.90 -0.84 -0.70
C PHE A 86 7.06 -1.81 0.13
N LEU A 87 5.97 -2.35 -0.42
CA LEU A 87 5.10 -3.26 0.32
C LEU A 87 5.80 -4.58 0.70
N THR A 88 6.64 -5.11 -0.19
CA THR A 88 7.46 -6.29 0.11
C THR A 88 8.41 -6.02 1.28
N GLY A 89 9.08 -4.86 1.29
CA GLY A 89 9.96 -4.45 2.38
C GLY A 89 9.23 -4.30 3.71
N ILE A 90 8.00 -3.75 3.71
CA ILE A 90 7.16 -3.66 4.91
C ILE A 90 6.87 -5.07 5.47
N LEU A 91 6.50 -6.03 4.61
CA LEU A 91 6.20 -7.39 5.05
C LEU A 91 7.44 -8.16 5.53
N GLU A 92 8.60 -7.93 4.91
CA GLU A 92 9.88 -8.46 5.40
C GLU A 92 10.30 -7.89 6.75
N MET A 93 9.91 -6.65 7.06
CA MET A 93 10.12 -6.06 8.39
C MET A 93 9.16 -6.65 9.41
N LEU A 94 7.88 -6.82 9.04
CA LEU A 94 6.89 -7.46 9.91
C LEU A 94 7.31 -8.88 10.30
N SER A 95 7.83 -9.67 9.36
CA SER A 95 8.23 -11.06 9.62
C SER A 95 9.42 -11.20 10.58
N LYS A 96 10.21 -10.13 10.80
CA LYS A 96 11.35 -10.12 11.74
C LYS A 96 10.94 -9.88 13.19
N GLY A 97 9.66 -9.57 13.44
CA GLY A 97 9.10 -9.42 14.78
C GLY A 97 8.93 -7.97 15.26
N PRO A 98 8.46 -7.79 16.50
CA PRO A 98 7.89 -6.52 16.99
C PRO A 98 8.86 -5.35 17.02
N LYS A 99 10.17 -5.59 17.21
CA LYS A 99 11.19 -4.53 17.21
C LYS A 99 11.31 -3.84 15.85
N GLU A 100 11.14 -4.59 14.76
CA GLU A 100 11.18 -4.04 13.41
C GLU A 100 9.83 -3.39 13.01
N ALA A 101 8.73 -3.76 13.68
CA ALA A 101 7.43 -3.13 13.45
C ALA A 101 7.38 -1.65 13.88
N GLU A 102 8.22 -1.22 14.82
CA GLU A 102 8.37 0.23 15.13
C GLU A 102 8.95 1.01 13.94
N ASN A 103 9.89 0.40 13.21
CA ASN A 103 10.50 1.01 12.02
C ASN A 103 9.48 1.17 10.87
N ILE A 104 8.44 0.34 10.83
CA ILE A 104 7.35 0.41 9.84
C ILE A 104 6.53 1.69 10.02
N VAL A 105 6.19 2.04 11.27
CA VAL A 105 5.46 3.28 11.57
C VAL A 105 6.26 4.50 11.10
N ILE A 106 7.59 4.48 11.26
CA ILE A 106 8.47 5.53 10.77
C ILE A 106 8.44 5.59 9.23
N LEU A 107 8.50 4.44 8.56
CA LEU A 107 8.45 4.34 7.10
C LEU A 107 7.13 4.88 6.55
N PHE A 108 6.00 4.52 7.15
CA PHE A 108 4.70 5.07 6.78
C PHE A 108 4.62 6.59 6.99
N ARG A 109 5.18 7.12 8.08
CA ARG A 109 5.26 8.58 8.29
C ARG A 109 6.09 9.30 7.24
N ILE A 110 7.20 8.69 6.78
CA ILE A 110 8.05 9.27 5.73
C ILE A 110 7.27 9.30 4.42
N VAL A 111 6.62 8.19 4.06
CA VAL A 111 5.79 8.09 2.85
C VAL A 111 4.62 9.06 2.92
N GLY A 112 3.87 9.09 4.02
CA GLY A 112 2.77 10.04 4.24
C GLY A 112 3.22 11.49 4.10
N ARG A 113 4.35 11.88 4.71
CA ARG A 113 4.92 13.23 4.54
C ARG A 113 5.35 13.53 3.11
N GLN A 114 5.95 12.57 2.40
CA GLN A 114 6.29 12.75 1.00
C GLN A 114 5.05 13.01 0.14
N HIS A 115 3.94 12.34 0.43
CA HIS A 115 2.68 12.48 -0.31
C HIS A 115 1.84 13.69 0.13
N GLY A 116 1.93 14.11 1.40
CA GLY A 116 1.29 15.33 1.90
C GLY A 116 1.98 16.62 1.45
N ASN A 117 3.29 16.56 1.16
CA ASN A 117 4.09 17.71 0.70
C ASN A 117 4.18 17.84 -0.83
N VAL A 118 3.45 17.03 -1.59
CA VAL A 118 3.39 17.19 -3.06
C VAL A 118 2.64 18.50 -3.35
N ARG A 119 3.37 19.55 -3.74
CA ARG A 119 2.82 20.90 -3.96
C ARG A 119 1.63 20.96 -4.93
N SER A 120 1.56 20.00 -5.86
CA SER A 120 0.48 19.90 -6.84
C SER A 120 -0.74 19.10 -6.35
N MET A 121 -0.60 18.31 -5.28
CA MET A 121 -1.69 17.50 -4.70
C MET A 121 -1.43 17.13 -3.25
N SER A 122 -2.36 17.43 -2.35
CA SER A 122 -2.35 16.78 -1.05
C SER A 122 -2.97 15.38 -1.19
N PHE A 123 -2.25 14.36 -0.74
CA PHE A 123 -2.79 13.01 -0.59
C PHE A 123 -3.52 12.93 0.76
N THR A 124 -4.82 13.20 0.72
CA THR A 124 -5.70 13.26 1.90
C THR A 124 -6.09 11.87 2.39
N ALA A 125 -6.60 11.77 3.62
CA ALA A 125 -7.19 10.54 4.15
C ALA A 125 -8.23 9.90 3.20
N GLU A 126 -9.03 10.71 2.51
CA GLU A 126 -9.98 10.24 1.49
C GLU A 126 -9.30 9.48 0.35
N LYS A 127 -8.17 9.98 -0.15
CA LYS A 127 -7.40 9.31 -1.22
C LYS A 127 -6.73 8.04 -0.74
N TRP A 128 -6.26 8.02 0.52
CA TRP A 128 -5.78 6.79 1.15
C TRP A 128 -6.87 5.74 1.27
N LEU A 129 -8.10 6.15 1.60
CA LEU A 129 -9.25 5.25 1.66
C LEU A 129 -9.62 4.70 0.28
N ILE A 130 -9.65 5.53 -0.76
CA ILE A 130 -9.88 5.07 -2.15
C ILE A 130 -8.79 4.05 -2.54
N PHE A 131 -7.53 4.38 -2.29
CA PHE A 131 -6.38 3.50 -2.53
C PHE A 131 -6.55 2.14 -1.85
N LYS A 132 -6.90 2.14 -0.55
CA LYS A 132 -7.16 0.93 0.22
C LYS A 132 -8.30 0.10 -0.37
N ASN A 133 -9.41 0.76 -0.73
CA ASN A 133 -10.60 0.10 -1.24
C ASN A 133 -10.36 -0.57 -2.60
N VAL A 134 -9.62 0.08 -3.50
CA VAL A 134 -9.24 -0.52 -4.79
C VAL A 134 -8.40 -1.78 -4.58
N LEU A 135 -7.36 -1.71 -3.73
CA LEU A 135 -6.52 -2.88 -3.44
C LEU A 135 -7.34 -4.02 -2.83
N LEU A 136 -8.20 -3.71 -1.85
CA LEU A 136 -9.10 -4.70 -1.24
C LEU A 136 -9.99 -5.37 -2.28
N SER A 137 -10.57 -4.58 -3.19
CA SER A 137 -11.46 -5.11 -4.23
C SER A 137 -10.75 -6.12 -5.13
N LEU A 138 -9.49 -5.86 -5.50
CA LEU A 138 -8.70 -6.73 -6.36
C LEU A 138 -8.24 -7.99 -5.62
N LEU A 139 -7.79 -7.85 -4.37
CA LEU A 139 -7.44 -8.98 -3.52
C LEU A 139 -8.65 -9.91 -3.29
N CYS A 140 -9.87 -9.37 -3.19
CA CYS A 140 -11.08 -10.18 -3.07
C CYS A 140 -11.49 -10.85 -4.40
N ARG A 141 -11.34 -10.15 -5.54
CA ARG A 141 -11.69 -10.67 -6.87
C ARG A 141 -10.81 -11.82 -7.30
N ASP A 142 -9.48 -11.69 -7.16
CA ASP A 142 -8.53 -12.71 -7.62
C ASP A 142 -8.67 -14.04 -6.84
N ASN A 143 -9.19 -14.01 -5.62
CA ASN A 143 -9.46 -15.21 -4.81
C ASN A 143 -10.81 -15.88 -5.13
N SER A 144 -11.77 -15.15 -5.73
CA SER A 144 -13.09 -15.71 -6.07
C SER A 144 -13.04 -16.73 -7.23
N VAL A 145 -11.93 -16.77 -7.98
CA VAL A 145 -11.69 -17.73 -9.06
C VAL A 145 -11.18 -19.08 -8.51
N SER A 146 -10.76 -19.14 -7.25
CA SER A 146 -10.32 -20.35 -6.53
C SER A 146 -11.26 -20.66 -5.35
N HIS A 147 -12.31 -21.42 -5.62
CA HIS A 147 -13.25 -22.15 -4.73
C HIS A 147 -13.57 -21.68 -3.28
N SER A 148 -14.90 -21.60 -3.03
CA SER A 148 -15.63 -21.59 -1.75
C SER A 148 -15.60 -20.31 -0.90
N ALA A 149 -16.53 -19.41 -1.23
CA ALA A 149 -16.79 -18.17 -0.53
C ALA A 149 -17.39 -18.40 0.87
N ASN A 150 -16.68 -17.95 1.91
CA ASN A 150 -17.21 -17.12 3.02
C ASN A 150 -16.22 -16.95 4.19
N SER A 151 -15.15 -17.77 4.29
CA SER A 151 -14.17 -17.65 5.41
C SER A 151 -12.83 -16.99 5.05
N GLU A 152 -12.52 -16.85 3.75
CA GLU A 152 -11.26 -16.28 3.25
C GLU A 152 -11.35 -14.79 2.94
N LEU A 153 -12.53 -14.29 2.56
CA LEU A 153 -12.77 -12.87 2.31
C LEU A 153 -12.45 -12.01 3.54
N THR A 154 -12.75 -12.50 4.75
CA THR A 154 -12.51 -11.83 6.04
C THR A 154 -11.03 -11.74 6.43
N LYS A 155 -10.15 -12.60 5.86
CA LYS A 155 -8.73 -12.66 6.23
C LYS A 155 -7.89 -11.68 5.42
N ASN A 156 -8.13 -11.59 4.11
CA ASN A 156 -7.46 -10.60 3.24
C ASN A 156 -7.98 -9.18 3.48
N TYR A 157 -9.23 -9.05 3.97
CA TYR A 157 -9.73 -7.80 4.52
C TYR A 157 -8.86 -7.29 5.68
N ARG A 158 -8.41 -8.18 6.59
CA ARG A 158 -7.54 -7.79 7.71
C ARG A 158 -6.14 -7.35 7.26
N LEU A 159 -5.57 -7.99 6.24
CA LEU A 159 -4.27 -7.63 5.67
C LEU A 159 -4.26 -6.18 5.19
N ALA A 160 -5.12 -5.84 4.24
CA ALA A 160 -5.16 -4.49 3.70
C ALA A 160 -5.81 -3.49 4.67
N THR A 161 -6.79 -3.89 5.49
CA THR A 161 -7.32 -2.98 6.52
C THR A 161 -6.24 -2.62 7.53
N LYS A 162 -5.46 -3.56 8.08
CA LYS A 162 -4.43 -3.22 9.08
C LYS A 162 -3.19 -2.54 8.49
N LEU A 163 -2.71 -2.94 7.32
CA LEU A 163 -1.57 -2.26 6.68
C LEU A 163 -1.91 -0.84 6.24
N PHE A 164 -3.13 -0.59 5.78
CA PHE A 164 -3.53 0.72 5.26
C PHE A 164 -4.31 1.61 6.24
N TYR A 165 -4.87 1.07 7.34
CA TYR A 165 -5.45 1.91 8.42
C TYR A 165 -4.39 2.84 9.05
N GLU A 166 -3.14 2.39 9.13
CA GLU A 166 -2.03 3.26 9.57
C GLU A 166 -1.61 4.29 8.50
N LEU A 167 -1.97 4.07 7.22
CA LEU A 167 -1.76 5.04 6.13
C LEU A 167 -2.89 6.06 6.01
N GLU A 168 -4.13 5.70 6.38
CA GLU A 168 -5.33 6.56 6.36
C GLU A 168 -5.29 7.74 7.33
N LEU A 169 -4.35 7.75 8.27
CA LEU A 169 -4.32 8.72 9.37
C LEU A 169 -3.27 9.82 9.18
N PHE A 170 -2.81 10.03 7.94
CA PHE A 170 -2.03 11.18 7.47
C PHE A 170 -2.84 12.01 6.47
#